data_AF-A0A1B6MJM8-F1
#
_entry.id   AF-A0A1B6MJM8-F1
#
_cell.length_a   1.000
_cell.length_b   1.000
_cell.length_c   1.000
_cell.angle_alpha   90.00
_cell.angle_beta   90.00
_cell.angle_gamma   90.00
#
_symmetry.space_group_name_H-M   'P 1'
#
loop_
_entity.id
_entity.type
_entity.pdbx_description
1 polymer ?
#
loop_
_entity_poly.entity_id
_entity_poly.type
_entity_poly.pdbx_seq_one_letter_code
_entity_poly.pdbx_strand_id
1 'polypeptide(L)'
;MMFKYNSSGEVTGLKIIDFQSLKFTTPVREFVTFIWASLKLEVRETKLDELYHLYCDSLNEYLEEFGCSEKLLFEDFKEEVKSFSPLVVLMACFFVPVCLADSPPDLGSLMTGEILNGAIKESKAYEIFQGEMFKRFYPQLLDQVAKEGVFDYLREKMDQTKLNA
;
A
#
# COMPACT_ATOMS: atom_id res chain seq x y z
N MET A 1 -0.41 -13.08 4.57
CA MET A 1 0.69 -14.08 4.47
C MET A 1 0.69 -14.95 5.71
N MET A 2 1.00 -16.24 5.58
CA MET A 2 1.18 -17.16 6.71
C MET A 2 2.63 -17.64 6.76
N PHE A 3 3.26 -17.56 7.93
CA PHE A 3 4.63 -17.97 8.16
C PHE A 3 4.68 -19.29 8.93
N LYS A 4 5.57 -20.20 8.53
CA LYS A 4 5.90 -21.42 9.27
C LYS A 4 7.16 -21.16 10.09
N TYR A 5 7.12 -21.50 11.38
CA TYR A 5 8.23 -21.33 12.31
C TYR A 5 8.82 -22.68 12.73
N ASN A 6 10.14 -22.74 12.92
CA ASN A 6 10.78 -23.89 13.55
C ASN A 6 10.71 -23.80 15.09
N SER A 7 11.26 -24.80 15.79
CA SER A 7 11.32 -24.84 17.25
C SER A 7 12.10 -23.69 17.88
N SER A 8 12.99 -23.02 17.13
CA SER A 8 13.77 -21.87 17.57
C SER A 8 13.07 -20.53 17.31
N GLY A 9 11.88 -20.55 16.70
CA GLY A 9 11.12 -19.34 16.35
C GLY A 9 11.54 -18.68 15.03
N GLU A 10 12.35 -19.34 14.21
CA GLU A 10 12.81 -18.82 12.92
C GLU A 10 11.83 -19.18 11.80
N VAL A 11 11.65 -18.29 10.83
CA VAL A 11 10.80 -18.52 9.66
C VAL A 11 11.45 -19.56 8.74
N THR A 12 10.75 -20.66 8.49
CA THR A 12 11.20 -21.77 7.61
C THR A 12 10.29 -21.97 6.39
N GLY A 13 9.22 -21.20 6.30
CA GLY A 13 8.32 -21.27 5.16
C GLY A 13 7.35 -20.10 5.15
N LEU A 14 6.87 -19.79 3.96
CA LEU A 14 5.91 -18.74 3.68
C LEU A 14 4.83 -19.30 2.76
N LYS A 15 3.58 -18.97 3.04
CA LYS A 15 2.47 -19.16 2.10
C LYS A 15 1.72 -17.86 1.91
N ILE A 16 1.63 -17.43 0.65
CA ILE A 16 0.74 -16.34 0.24
C ILE A 16 -0.67 -16.94 0.15
N ILE A 17 -1.62 -16.24 0.75
CA ILE A 17 -3.04 -16.60 0.79
C ILE A 17 -3.84 -15.37 0.40
N ASP A 18 -5.15 -15.54 0.26
CA ASP A 18 -6.10 -14.47 -0.02
C ASP A 18 -5.92 -13.81 -1.41
N PHE A 19 -6.32 -14.56 -2.44
CA PHE A 19 -6.23 -14.17 -3.85
C PHE A 19 -7.51 -13.48 -4.37
N GLN A 20 -8.40 -13.02 -3.49
CA GLN A 20 -9.74 -12.54 -3.85
C GLN A 20 -9.73 -11.20 -4.64
N SER A 21 -8.59 -10.53 -4.73
CA SER A 21 -8.43 -9.25 -5.44
C SER A 21 -7.26 -9.25 -6.44
N LEU A 22 -6.93 -10.42 -7.01
CA LEU A 22 -5.93 -10.51 -8.07
C LEU A 22 -6.32 -9.64 -9.27
N LYS A 23 -5.35 -8.87 -9.77
CA LYS A 23 -5.51 -8.06 -10.98
C LYS A 23 -4.41 -8.41 -11.97
N PHE A 24 -4.76 -8.42 -13.25
CA PHE A 24 -3.75 -8.50 -14.30
C PHE A 24 -3.14 -7.11 -14.48
N THR A 25 -1.95 -6.93 -13.92
CA THR A 25 -1.28 -5.62 -13.79
C THR A 25 0.22 -5.83 -13.63
N THR A 26 0.98 -4.73 -13.65
CA THR A 26 2.41 -4.74 -13.39
C THR A 26 2.74 -5.33 -12.01
N PRO A 27 3.83 -6.11 -11.87
CA PRO A 27 4.29 -6.63 -10.58
C PRO A 27 4.53 -5.53 -9.54
N VAL A 28 4.92 -4.33 -9.98
CA VAL A 28 5.21 -3.18 -9.09
C VAL A 28 3.99 -2.74 -8.30
N ARG A 29 2.78 -2.83 -8.86
CA ARG A 29 1.54 -2.44 -8.16
C ARG A 29 1.34 -3.26 -6.88
N GLU A 30 1.61 -4.55 -6.97
CA GLU A 30 1.33 -5.50 -5.89
C GLU A 30 2.39 -5.36 -4.79
N PHE A 31 3.62 -5.06 -5.21
CA PHE A 31 4.67 -4.64 -4.31
C PHE A 31 4.33 -3.33 -3.58
N VAL A 32 3.88 -2.27 -4.27
CA VAL A 32 3.43 -1.02 -3.63
C VAL A 32 2.30 -1.28 -2.62
N THR A 33 1.32 -2.12 -3.00
CA THR A 33 0.24 -2.52 -2.09
C THR A 33 0.79 -3.19 -0.82
N PHE A 34 1.74 -4.12 -0.98
CA PHE A 34 2.39 -4.79 0.15
C PHE A 34 3.14 -3.80 1.06
N ILE A 35 3.93 -2.89 0.47
CA ILE A 35 4.68 -1.87 1.22
C ILE A 35 3.74 -1.06 2.12
N TRP A 36 2.61 -0.59 1.56
CA TRP A 36 1.74 0.36 2.26
C TRP A 36 0.71 -0.30 3.19
N ALA A 37 0.31 -1.53 2.90
CA ALA A 37 -0.69 -2.24 3.71
C ALA A 37 -0.11 -3.15 4.79
N SER A 38 1.09 -3.72 4.61
CA SER A 38 1.57 -4.86 5.41
C SER A 38 2.91 -4.67 6.10
N LEU A 39 3.74 -3.72 5.66
CA LEU A 39 5.01 -3.45 6.35
C LEU A 39 4.78 -2.73 7.68
N LYS A 40 5.64 -3.07 8.64
CA LYS A 40 5.82 -2.27 9.85
C LYS A 40 6.34 -0.88 9.47
N LEU A 41 5.86 0.14 10.18
CA LEU A 41 6.24 1.54 9.93
C LEU A 41 7.76 1.73 10.01
N GLU A 42 8.42 1.09 10.97
CA GLU A 42 9.87 1.22 11.19
C GLU A 42 10.67 0.63 10.03
N VAL A 43 10.17 -0.46 9.43
CA VAL A 43 10.80 -1.08 8.26
C VAL A 43 10.62 -0.16 7.04
N ARG A 44 9.46 0.46 6.88
CA ARG A 44 9.24 1.44 5.81
C ARG A 44 10.13 2.67 5.97
N GLU A 45 10.38 3.11 7.20
CA GLU A 45 11.27 4.25 7.47
C GLU A 45 12.73 3.97 7.19
N THR A 46 13.21 2.76 7.49
CA THR A 46 14.65 2.49 7.56
C THR A 46 15.18 1.58 6.45
N LYS A 47 14.29 0.85 5.76
CA LYS A 47 14.65 -0.23 4.83
C LYS A 47 13.95 -0.17 3.49
N LEU A 48 13.15 0.86 3.22
CA LEU A 48 12.34 0.91 2.01
C LEU A 48 13.17 0.89 0.72
N ASP A 49 14.27 1.63 0.67
CA ASP A 49 15.18 1.65 -0.49
C ASP A 49 15.88 0.29 -0.69
N GLU A 50 16.30 -0.36 0.40
CA GLU A 50 16.86 -1.72 0.36
C GLU A 50 15.83 -2.73 -0.19
N LEU A 51 14.55 -2.59 0.21
CA LEU A 51 13.45 -3.41 -0.30
C LEU A 51 13.14 -3.13 -1.78
N TYR A 52 13.30 -1.89 -2.24
CA TYR A 52 13.17 -1.52 -3.65
C TYR A 52 14.20 -2.22 -4.51
N HIS A 53 15.47 -2.17 -4.10
CA HIS A 53 16.54 -2.88 -4.79
C HIS A 53 16.30 -4.39 -4.77
N LEU A 54 16.04 -4.95 -3.58
CA LEU A 54 15.79 -6.39 -3.42
C LEU A 54 14.66 -6.87 -4.34
N TYR A 55 13.54 -6.15 -4.39
CA TYR A 55 12.41 -6.54 -5.23
C TYR A 55 12.75 -6.46 -6.73
N CYS A 56 13.38 -5.37 -7.16
CA CYS A 56 13.75 -5.17 -8.57
C CYS A 56 14.76 -6.23 -9.05
N ASP A 57 15.77 -6.53 -8.21
CA ASP A 57 16.80 -7.51 -8.51
C ASP A 57 16.19 -8.92 -8.56
N SER A 58 15.42 -9.31 -7.55
CA SER A 58 14.74 -10.63 -7.54
C SER A 58 13.78 -10.80 -8.71
N LEU A 59 13.03 -9.75 -9.09
CA LEU A 59 12.14 -9.82 -10.25
C LEU A 59 12.93 -10.11 -11.53
N ASN A 60 14.03 -9.40 -11.75
CA ASN A 60 14.88 -9.59 -12.92
C ASN A 60 15.56 -10.96 -12.94
N GLU A 61 16.01 -11.47 -11.78
CA GLU A 61 16.56 -12.82 -11.63
C GLU A 61 15.55 -13.88 -12.06
N TYR A 62 14.29 -13.77 -11.57
CA TYR A 62 13.25 -14.72 -11.94
C TYR A 62 12.83 -14.61 -13.42
N LEU A 63 12.75 -13.40 -13.97
CA LEU A 63 12.48 -13.22 -15.41
C LEU A 63 13.55 -13.94 -16.25
N GLU A 64 14.82 -13.80 -15.89
CA GLU A 64 15.92 -14.49 -16.56
C GLU A 64 15.83 -16.01 -16.40
N GLU A 65 15.53 -16.52 -15.20
CA GLU A 65 15.33 -17.95 -14.94
C GLU A 65 14.19 -18.55 -15.79
N PHE A 66 13.12 -17.79 -16.00
CA PHE A 66 11.98 -18.22 -16.83
C PHE A 66 12.19 -17.98 -18.34
N GLY A 67 13.36 -17.49 -18.76
CA GLY A 67 13.69 -17.26 -20.16
C GLY A 67 13.01 -16.03 -20.77
N CYS A 68 12.54 -15.09 -19.94
CA CYS A 68 12.07 -13.79 -20.39
C CYS A 68 13.25 -12.91 -20.81
N SER A 69 13.05 -12.13 -21.88
CA SER A 69 14.07 -11.18 -22.37
C SER A 69 13.96 -9.79 -21.73
N GLU A 70 12.81 -9.55 -21.12
CA GLU A 70 12.43 -8.33 -20.43
C GLU A 70 13.23 -8.16 -19.15
N LYS A 71 13.64 -6.92 -18.88
CA LYS A 71 14.22 -6.50 -17.61
C LYS A 71 13.61 -5.17 -17.20
N LEU A 72 13.40 -5.00 -15.90
CA LEU A 72 12.96 -3.75 -15.32
C LEU A 72 14.18 -3.01 -14.78
N LEU A 73 14.49 -1.85 -15.36
CA LEU A 73 15.55 -1.00 -14.82
C LEU A 73 15.09 -0.38 -13.51
N PHE A 74 16.03 -0.16 -12.59
CA PHE A 74 15.69 0.38 -11.28
C PHE A 74 15.07 1.79 -11.36
N GLU A 75 15.51 2.61 -12.32
CA GLU A 75 14.94 3.94 -12.56
C GLU A 75 13.48 3.84 -13.00
N ASP A 76 13.18 2.99 -13.99
CA ASP A 76 11.81 2.71 -14.46
C ASP A 76 10.92 2.16 -13.33
N PHE A 77 11.47 1.26 -12.51
CA PHE A 77 10.80 0.75 -11.32
C PHE A 77 10.43 1.88 -10.35
N LYS A 78 11.35 2.80 -10.06
CA LYS A 78 11.10 3.93 -9.15
C LYS A 78 10.07 4.91 -9.72
N GLU A 79 10.09 5.16 -11.01
CA GLU A 79 9.06 5.96 -11.69
C GLU A 79 7.69 5.28 -11.62
N GLU A 80 7.63 3.97 -11.85
CA GLU A 80 6.40 3.20 -11.76
C GLU A 80 5.85 3.17 -10.33
N VAL A 81 6.70 3.01 -9.30
CA VAL A 81 6.31 3.15 -7.89
C VAL A 81 5.66 4.51 -7.62
N LYS A 82 6.27 5.61 -8.11
CA LYS A 82 5.71 6.96 -7.97
C LYS A 82 4.38 7.09 -8.69
N SER A 83 4.22 6.45 -9.85
CA SER A 83 2.96 6.47 -10.60
C SER A 83 1.77 5.91 -9.81
N PHE A 84 2.04 5.02 -8.84
CA PHE A 84 1.05 4.46 -7.92
C PHE A 84 0.76 5.35 -6.70
N SER A 85 1.21 6.61 -6.67
CA SER A 85 0.85 7.57 -5.62
C SER A 85 -0.66 7.64 -5.29
N PRO A 86 -1.60 7.63 -6.26
CA PRO A 86 -3.04 7.56 -5.95
C PRO A 86 -3.42 6.29 -5.17
N LEU A 87 -2.80 5.15 -5.49
CA LEU A 87 -3.01 3.89 -4.76
C LEU A 87 -2.47 3.98 -3.33
N VAL A 88 -1.33 4.65 -3.12
CA VAL A 88 -0.78 4.89 -1.78
C VAL A 88 -1.75 5.68 -0.91
N VAL A 89 -2.35 6.75 -1.46
CA VAL A 89 -3.39 7.51 -0.74
C VAL A 89 -4.60 6.64 -0.40
N LEU A 90 -5.06 5.79 -1.34
CA LEU A 90 -6.15 4.85 -1.07
C LEU A 90 -5.77 3.86 0.05
N MET A 91 -4.55 3.34 0.06
CA MET A 91 -4.09 2.45 1.12
C MET A 91 -4.05 3.16 2.48
N ALA A 92 -3.46 4.35 2.53
CA ALA A 92 -3.27 5.09 3.77
C ALA A 92 -4.58 5.64 4.37
N CYS A 93 -5.51 6.08 3.52
CA CYS A 93 -6.73 6.75 3.96
C CYS A 93 -7.95 5.82 4.06
N PHE A 94 -7.91 4.60 3.48
CA PHE A 94 -9.05 3.70 3.47
C PHE A 94 -8.70 2.30 3.97
N PHE A 95 -7.82 1.57 3.28
CA PHE A 95 -7.56 0.16 3.62
C PHE A 95 -6.90 -0.02 4.99
N VAL A 96 -5.82 0.72 5.26
CA VAL A 96 -5.11 0.62 6.53
C VAL A 96 -6.01 0.99 7.72
N PRO A 97 -6.78 2.11 7.69
CA PRO A 97 -7.76 2.41 8.73
C PRO A 97 -8.79 1.31 8.94
N VAL A 98 -9.35 0.75 7.87
CA VAL A 98 -10.30 -0.38 7.94
C VAL A 98 -9.68 -1.60 8.60
N CYS A 99 -8.44 -1.95 8.25
CA CYS A 99 -7.73 -3.09 8.81
C CYS A 99 -7.34 -2.90 10.29
N LEU A 100 -7.17 -1.66 10.73
CA LEU A 100 -6.75 -1.31 12.09
C LEU A 100 -7.89 -0.75 12.94
N ALA A 101 -9.14 -0.88 12.49
CA ALA A 101 -10.32 -0.45 13.23
C ALA A 101 -10.43 -1.22 14.55
N ASP A 102 -10.75 -0.51 15.63
CA ASP A 102 -10.89 -1.08 16.98
C ASP A 102 -12.09 -2.05 17.08
N SER A 103 -13.05 -1.93 16.17
CA SER A 103 -14.22 -2.80 16.02
C SER A 103 -14.42 -3.19 14.55
N PRO A 104 -15.06 -4.33 14.26
CA PRO A 104 -15.31 -4.76 12.89
C PRO A 104 -16.08 -3.70 12.10
N PRO A 105 -15.50 -3.14 11.03
CA PRO A 105 -16.15 -2.08 10.27
C PRO A 105 -17.30 -2.65 9.42
N ASP A 106 -18.35 -1.84 9.25
CA ASP A 106 -19.46 -2.14 8.35
C ASP A 106 -19.03 -1.87 6.89
N LEU A 107 -18.33 -2.86 6.31
CA LEU A 107 -17.82 -2.77 4.94
C LEU A 107 -18.93 -2.58 3.90
N GLY A 108 -20.13 -3.11 4.16
CA GLY A 108 -21.27 -2.95 3.26
C GLY A 108 -21.64 -1.48 3.12
N SER A 109 -21.90 -0.81 4.25
CA SER A 109 -22.24 0.61 4.26
C SER A 109 -21.12 1.50 3.70
N LEU A 110 -19.86 1.13 3.96
CA LEU A 110 -18.69 1.85 3.47
C LEU A 110 -18.57 1.81 1.93
N MET A 111 -19.05 0.73 1.31
CA MET A 111 -18.91 0.47 -0.13
C MET A 111 -20.15 0.90 -0.94
N THR A 112 -21.31 1.08 -0.31
CA THR A 112 -22.58 1.43 -0.98
C THR A 112 -22.87 2.93 -1.03
N GLY A 113 -22.01 3.77 -0.41
CA GLY A 113 -22.19 5.23 -0.39
C GLY A 113 -23.23 5.72 0.60
N GLU A 114 -23.83 4.83 1.40
CA GLU A 114 -24.79 5.17 2.47
C GLU A 114 -24.22 6.19 3.47
N ILE A 115 -22.90 6.20 3.64
CA ILE A 115 -22.14 7.17 4.44
C ILE A 115 -22.39 8.63 4.04
N LEU A 116 -22.89 8.88 2.81
CA LEU A 116 -23.18 10.22 2.29
C LEU A 116 -24.61 10.71 2.62
N ASN A 117 -25.48 9.83 3.14
CA ASN A 117 -26.90 10.13 3.37
C ASN A 117 -27.18 10.87 4.70
N GLY A 118 -26.15 11.26 5.45
CA GLY A 118 -26.28 11.90 6.75
C GLY A 118 -25.03 12.67 7.16
N ALA A 119 -25.01 13.15 8.40
CA ALA A 119 -23.83 13.81 8.94
C ALA A 119 -22.68 12.80 9.07
N ILE A 120 -21.51 13.12 8.49
CA ILE A 120 -20.33 12.22 8.52
C ILE A 120 -20.00 11.77 9.95
N LYS A 121 -20.09 12.67 10.92
CA LYS A 121 -19.79 12.39 12.34
C LYS A 121 -20.71 11.34 12.98
N GLU A 122 -21.87 11.10 12.39
CA GLU A 122 -22.86 10.12 12.85
C GLU A 122 -22.70 8.78 12.11
N SER A 123 -21.81 8.70 11.12
CA SER A 123 -21.59 7.49 10.34
C SER A 123 -20.63 6.51 11.06
N LYS A 124 -20.89 5.21 10.93
CA LYS A 124 -19.94 4.16 11.36
C LYS A 124 -18.58 4.26 10.68
N ALA A 125 -18.54 4.83 9.47
CA ALA A 125 -17.30 5.07 8.75
C ALA A 125 -16.40 6.08 9.49
N TYR A 126 -16.99 7.08 10.13
CA TYR A 126 -16.24 8.06 10.91
C TYR A 126 -15.61 7.46 12.17
N GLU A 127 -16.26 6.47 12.80
CA GLU A 127 -15.75 5.77 13.98
C GLU A 127 -14.40 5.09 13.72
N ILE A 128 -14.17 4.58 12.51
CA ILE A 128 -12.89 3.99 12.08
C ILE A 128 -11.73 4.98 12.30
N PHE A 129 -11.95 6.25 11.97
CA PHE A 129 -10.97 7.32 12.11
C PHE A 129 -10.91 7.92 13.52
N GLN A 130 -11.81 7.49 14.42
CA GLN A 130 -11.77 7.87 15.83
C GLN A 130 -11.08 6.83 16.71
N GLY A 131 -10.74 5.65 16.17
CA GLY A 131 -10.07 4.59 16.90
C GLY A 131 -8.70 5.01 17.44
N GLU A 132 -8.34 4.45 18.60
CA GLU A 132 -7.08 4.76 19.28
C GLU A 132 -5.88 4.25 18.48
N MET A 133 -6.02 3.08 17.85
CA MET A 133 -5.01 2.55 16.93
C MET A 133 -4.79 3.52 15.77
N PHE A 134 -5.86 3.97 15.10
CA PHE A 134 -5.76 4.96 14.01
C PHE A 134 -5.04 6.22 14.43
N LYS A 135 -5.48 6.86 15.52
CA LYS A 135 -4.89 8.09 16.06
C LYS A 135 -3.40 7.95 16.34
N ARG A 136 -2.97 6.78 16.79
CA ARG A 136 -1.55 6.50 17.09
C ARG A 136 -0.68 6.43 15.84
N PHE A 137 -1.14 5.80 14.76
CA PHE A 137 -0.28 5.53 13.59
C PHE A 137 -0.42 6.55 12.46
N TYR A 138 -1.60 7.18 12.29
CA TYR A 138 -1.86 7.99 11.09
C TYR A 138 -0.89 9.18 10.91
N PRO A 139 -0.38 9.87 11.96
CA PRO A 139 0.54 10.98 11.74
C PRO A 139 1.87 10.50 11.13
N GLN A 140 2.41 9.40 11.65
CA GLN A 140 3.64 8.78 11.13
C GLN A 140 3.42 8.23 9.71
N LEU A 141 2.28 7.59 9.47
CA LEU A 141 1.92 7.09 8.14
C LEU A 141 1.88 8.23 7.12
N LEU A 142 1.22 9.35 7.42
CA LEU A 142 1.11 10.49 6.52
C LEU A 142 2.46 11.20 6.30
N ASP A 143 3.30 11.27 7.33
CA ASP A 143 4.68 11.77 7.20
C ASP A 143 5.51 10.91 6.24
N GLN A 144 5.41 9.58 6.33
CA GLN A 144 6.04 8.67 5.38
C GLN A 144 5.50 8.84 3.96
N VAL A 145 4.18 8.93 3.79
CA VAL A 145 3.54 9.19 2.48
C VAL A 145 4.08 10.49 1.87
N ALA A 146 4.23 11.55 2.67
CA ALA A 146 4.79 12.82 2.22
C ALA A 146 6.27 12.69 1.82
N LYS A 147 7.09 12.01 2.64
CA LYS A 147 8.53 11.80 2.38
C LYS A 147 8.79 11.03 1.09
N GLU A 148 7.92 10.07 0.75
CA GLU A 148 8.01 9.32 -0.51
C GLU A 148 7.53 10.13 -1.74
N GLY A 149 7.20 11.41 -1.57
CA GLY A 149 6.86 12.32 -2.68
C GLY A 149 5.46 12.09 -3.26
N VAL A 150 4.60 11.34 -2.56
CA VAL A 150 3.25 10.99 -3.05
C VAL A 150 2.40 12.24 -3.29
N PHE A 151 2.40 13.18 -2.34
CA PHE A 151 1.63 14.41 -2.47
C PHE A 151 2.18 15.34 -3.54
N ASP A 152 3.50 15.36 -3.75
CA ASP A 152 4.13 16.17 -4.79
C ASP A 152 3.80 15.64 -6.18
N TYR A 153 3.87 14.32 -6.38
CA TYR A 153 3.44 13.67 -7.62
C TYR A 153 1.97 14.00 -7.95
N LEU A 154 1.08 13.90 -6.96
CA LEU A 154 -0.34 14.20 -7.17
C LEU A 154 -0.56 15.67 -7.54
N ARG A 155 0.15 16.60 -6.88
CA ARG A 155 0.09 18.03 -7.21
C ARG A 155 0.53 18.29 -8.65
N GLU A 156 1.66 17.72 -9.06
CA GLU A 156 2.17 17.86 -10.42
C GLU A 156 1.15 17.38 -11.46
N LYS A 157 0.53 16.22 -11.26
CA LYS A 157 -0.49 15.67 -12.17
C LYS A 157 -1.76 16.54 -12.22
N MET A 158 -2.19 17.08 -11.08
CA MET A 158 -3.32 18.00 -11.03
C MET A 158 -3.05 19.28 -11.81
N ASP A 159 -1.84 19.84 -11.71
CA ASP A 159 -1.49 21.08 -12.39
C ASP A 159 -1.31 20.85 -13.91
N GLN A 160 -0.73 19.72 -14.32
CA GLN A 160 -0.70 19.29 -15.73
C GLN A 160 -2.11 19.17 -16.33
N THR A 161 -3.08 18.64 -15.56
CA THR A 161 -4.46 18.49 -16.02
C THR A 161 -5.13 19.84 -16.26
N LYS A 162 -4.87 20.84 -15.39
CA LYS A 162 -5.41 22.20 -15.56
C LYS A 162 -4.82 22.95 -16.74
N LEU A 163 -3.57 22.68 -17.12
CA LEU A 163 -2.93 23.28 -18.29
C LEU A 163 -3.48 22.71 -19.61
N ASN A 164 -4.06 21.51 -19.57
CA ASN A 164 -4.60 20.79 -20.73
C ASN A 164 -6.13 20.90 -20.87
N ALA A 165 -6.80 21.65 -19.98
CA ALA A 165 -8.25 21.87 -19.96
C ALA A 165 -8.61 23.28 -20.43
#